data_AF-A0A962MHX3-F1
#
_entry.id   AF-A0A962MHX3-F1
#
_cell.length_a   1.000
_cell.length_b   1.000
_cell.length_c   1.000
_cell.angle_alpha   90.00
_cell.angle_beta   90.00
_cell.angle_gamma   90.00
#
_symmetry.space_group_name_H-M   'P 1'
#
loop_
_entity.id
_entity.type
_entity.pdbx_description
1 polymer ?
#
loop_
_entity_poly.entity_id
_entity_poly.type
_entity_poly.pdbx_seq_one_letter_code
_entity_poly.pdbx_strand_id
1 'polypeptide(L)'
;MTKPIHIDTVVLGQEPPDSADARFGMRLLQSLWSSRTRMVSGMTLAQGLASIPAGNDQDLVLWVESPWISPDRDCLARLYKALDPGVDVAWACDSENPAPMPAPGYATMRGMERFVAGHSVRSVPVAADHAAKFGLASRAGWQRYLAGAAQAVRVAGAWVHDASGYFGCERREVLPLLPAGMRKMLDVGGGEGGFLSAVKAAHPDVFTQLVELAPGAAAIARARSGIDQVWVGSFFDWQTPDRYDGISFLDVLEHLVDPEQALLHAKSLLSPTGAIVMSLPNVGHWSVVADLLEGRWDWAPAGIHCYTHVRFFTRQTIEDMLLRVGLKAEVWETVQL
;
A
#
# COMPACT_ATOMS: atom_id res chain seq x y z
N MET A 1 3.62 18.30 25.28
CA MET A 1 2.91 18.31 23.99
C MET A 1 3.47 19.47 23.17
N THR A 2 4.10 19.18 22.05
CA THR A 2 4.51 20.18 21.04
C THR A 2 3.26 20.90 20.53
N LYS A 3 3.34 22.21 20.27
CA LYS A 3 2.21 22.94 19.67
C LYS A 3 1.87 22.31 18.31
N PRO A 4 0.58 22.21 17.94
CA PRO A 4 0.20 21.76 16.61
C PRO A 4 0.85 22.67 15.56
N ILE A 5 1.50 22.08 14.56
CA ILE A 5 2.06 22.83 13.44
C ILE A 5 0.91 23.24 12.54
N HIS A 6 0.80 24.53 12.27
CA HIS A 6 -0.20 25.02 11.34
C HIS A 6 0.31 24.80 9.91
N ILE A 7 -0.49 24.13 9.09
CA ILE A 7 -0.24 23.99 7.65
C ILE A 7 -1.29 24.84 6.94
N ASP A 8 -0.85 25.77 6.10
CA ASP A 8 -1.74 26.68 5.39
C ASP A 8 -2.38 25.97 4.20
N THR A 9 -1.57 25.23 3.42
CA THR A 9 -2.05 24.45 2.27
C THR A 9 -1.44 23.06 2.20
N VAL A 10 -2.26 22.08 1.81
CA VAL A 10 -1.83 20.75 1.37
C VAL A 10 -2.03 20.66 -0.14
N VAL A 11 -0.98 20.27 -0.85
CA VAL A 11 -1.03 19.91 -2.27
C VAL A 11 -0.89 18.41 -2.37
N LEU A 12 -1.96 17.74 -2.80
CA LEU A 12 -2.01 16.30 -3.05
C LEU A 12 -1.78 16.02 -4.55
N GLY A 13 -0.74 15.27 -4.86
CA GLY A 13 -0.32 15.00 -6.24
C GLY A 13 -1.36 14.25 -7.06
N GLN A 14 -2.04 13.29 -6.43
CA GLN A 14 -3.08 12.48 -7.06
C GLN A 14 -4.48 12.92 -6.61
N GLU A 15 -5.46 12.78 -7.49
CA GLU A 15 -6.86 12.90 -7.10
C GLU A 15 -7.25 11.62 -6.35
N PRO A 16 -7.73 11.70 -5.10
CA PRO A 16 -8.18 10.51 -4.39
C PRO A 16 -9.32 9.84 -5.17
N PRO A 17 -9.20 8.54 -5.52
CA PRO A 17 -10.31 7.85 -6.16
C PRO A 17 -11.50 7.77 -5.20
N ASP A 18 -12.71 7.64 -5.75
CA ASP A 18 -13.91 7.39 -4.95
C ASP A 18 -13.94 5.94 -4.45
N SER A 19 -13.08 5.63 -3.48
CA SER A 19 -12.98 4.32 -2.86
C SER A 19 -12.96 4.42 -1.33
N ALA A 20 -13.34 3.32 -0.67
CA ALA A 20 -13.25 3.24 0.78
C ALA A 20 -11.80 3.39 1.27
N ASP A 21 -10.84 2.84 0.51
CA ASP A 21 -9.41 2.85 0.86
C ASP A 21 -8.84 4.26 0.79
N ALA A 22 -9.17 5.01 -0.26
CA ALA A 22 -8.75 6.40 -0.39
C ALA A 22 -9.37 7.28 0.70
N ARG A 23 -10.65 7.07 1.05
CA ARG A 23 -11.28 7.76 2.19
C ARG A 23 -10.60 7.42 3.52
N PHE A 24 -10.18 6.19 3.73
CA PHE A 24 -9.45 5.79 4.94
C PHE A 24 -8.08 6.47 5.01
N GLY A 25 -7.27 6.39 3.95
CA GLY A 25 -5.96 7.06 3.87
C GLY A 25 -6.07 8.57 4.06
N MET A 26 -7.05 9.21 3.41
CA MET A 26 -7.30 10.64 3.58
C MET A 26 -7.68 11.03 5.01
N ARG A 27 -8.46 10.21 5.73
CA ARG A 27 -8.76 10.49 7.15
C ARG A 27 -7.52 10.43 8.03
N LEU A 28 -6.59 9.49 7.76
CA LEU A 28 -5.32 9.41 8.48
C LEU A 28 -4.47 10.66 8.21
N LEU A 29 -4.33 11.05 6.95
CA LEU A 29 -3.60 12.25 6.55
C LEU A 29 -4.20 13.53 7.15
N GLN A 30 -5.52 13.69 7.10
CA GLN A 30 -6.23 14.85 7.65
C GLN A 30 -6.10 14.98 9.17
N SER A 31 -5.68 13.93 9.89
CA SER A 31 -5.38 14.03 11.32
C SER A 31 -4.11 14.84 11.63
N LEU A 32 -3.26 15.08 10.64
CA LEU A 32 -1.97 15.77 10.80
C LEU A 32 -2.08 17.29 10.77
N TRP A 33 -3.18 17.83 10.23
CA TRP A 33 -3.37 19.26 10.05
C TRP A 33 -4.76 19.71 10.50
N SER A 34 -4.96 21.03 10.57
CA SER A 34 -6.21 21.60 11.08
C SER A 34 -7.31 21.61 10.01
N SER A 35 -8.58 21.66 10.41
CA SER A 35 -9.70 21.84 9.48
C SER A 35 -9.70 23.17 8.70
N ARG A 36 -8.85 24.12 9.09
CA ARG A 36 -8.66 25.41 8.38
C ARG A 36 -7.67 25.31 7.22
N THR A 37 -6.91 24.21 7.14
CA THR A 37 -5.91 23.98 6.09
C THR A 37 -6.62 23.82 4.75
N ARG A 38 -6.19 24.61 3.76
CA ARG A 38 -6.66 24.47 2.38
C ARG A 38 -6.08 23.19 1.79
N MET A 39 -6.87 22.44 1.04
CA MET A 39 -6.38 21.26 0.32
C MET A 39 -6.73 21.38 -1.16
N VAL A 40 -5.75 21.08 -2.02
CA VAL A 40 -5.94 20.92 -3.47
C VAL A 40 -5.37 19.57 -3.88
N SER A 41 -6.03 18.88 -4.81
CA SER A 41 -5.71 17.51 -5.21
C SER A 41 -5.64 17.35 -6.73
N GLY A 42 -5.03 16.26 -7.19
CA GLY A 42 -4.91 15.94 -8.62
C GLY A 42 -4.04 16.93 -9.41
N MET A 43 -3.06 17.53 -8.75
CA MET A 43 -2.22 18.58 -9.33
C MET A 43 -0.75 18.35 -9.03
N THR A 44 0.12 18.69 -9.99
CA THR A 44 1.56 18.81 -9.72
C THR A 44 1.82 19.89 -8.67
N LEU A 45 2.97 19.84 -8.00
CA LEU A 45 3.37 20.86 -7.02
C LEU A 45 3.26 22.28 -7.59
N ALA A 46 3.72 22.49 -8.83
CA ALA A 46 3.66 23.80 -9.50
C ALA A 46 2.23 24.30 -9.72
N GLN A 47 1.33 23.43 -10.20
CA GLN A 47 -0.09 23.75 -10.36
C GLN A 47 -0.76 24.02 -9.00
N GLY A 48 -0.43 23.22 -7.99
CA GLY A 48 -0.90 23.41 -6.61
C GLY A 48 -0.53 24.78 -6.08
N LEU A 49 0.75 25.17 -6.14
CA LEU A 49 1.22 26.49 -5.69
C LEU A 49 0.59 27.66 -6.46
N ALA A 50 0.37 27.50 -7.77
CA ALA A 50 -0.27 28.51 -8.60
C ALA A 50 -1.76 28.70 -8.22
N SER A 51 -2.42 27.66 -7.71
CA SER A 51 -3.81 27.72 -7.25
C SER A 51 -3.98 28.40 -5.88
N ILE A 52 -2.90 28.54 -5.10
CA ILE A 52 -2.91 29.21 -3.80
C ILE A 52 -3.00 30.72 -4.06
N PRO A 53 -4.05 31.41 -3.55
CA PRO A 53 -4.17 32.86 -3.66
C PRO A 53 -2.87 33.54 -3.28
N ALA A 54 -2.51 34.63 -3.97
CA ALA A 54 -1.34 35.42 -3.59
C ALA A 54 -1.44 35.77 -2.09
N GLY A 55 -0.40 35.45 -1.34
CA GLY A 55 -0.39 35.39 0.12
C GLY A 55 1.01 35.64 0.67
N ASN A 56 1.26 35.22 1.91
CA ASN A 56 2.57 35.40 2.55
C ASN A 56 3.54 34.33 2.04
N ASP A 57 4.75 34.74 1.64
CA ASP A 57 5.83 33.82 1.22
C ASP A 57 6.22 32.79 2.30
N GLN A 58 5.81 33.04 3.54
CA GLN A 58 5.99 32.17 4.70
C GLN A 58 4.87 31.13 4.90
N ASP A 59 3.81 31.15 4.09
CA ASP A 59 2.73 30.16 4.16
C ASP A 59 3.32 28.75 4.04
N LEU A 60 3.03 27.87 4.99
CA LEU A 60 3.52 26.50 5.02
C LEU A 60 2.68 25.63 4.10
N VAL A 61 3.36 25.00 3.15
CA VAL A 61 2.75 24.14 2.16
C VAL A 61 3.30 22.73 2.30
N LEU A 62 2.41 21.78 2.55
CA LEU A 62 2.71 20.35 2.62
C LEU A 62 2.44 19.71 1.25
N TRP A 63 3.45 19.05 0.69
CA TRP A 63 3.31 18.18 -0.47
C TRP A 63 3.09 16.74 -0.01
N VAL A 64 2.07 16.10 -0.58
CA VAL A 64 1.77 14.68 -0.42
C VAL A 64 1.57 14.10 -1.82
N GLU A 65 2.33 13.09 -2.21
CA GLU A 65 2.25 12.53 -3.57
C GLU A 65 0.90 11.83 -3.82
N SER A 66 0.44 11.01 -2.88
CA SER A 66 -0.74 10.17 -3.04
C SER A 66 -1.52 10.00 -1.72
N PRO A 67 -2.82 9.66 -1.77
CA PRO A 67 -3.62 9.37 -0.57
C PRO A 67 -3.17 8.10 0.17
N TRP A 68 -2.24 7.33 -0.41
CA TRP A 68 -1.72 6.06 0.12
C TRP A 68 -0.49 6.24 1.02
N ILE A 69 -0.06 7.48 1.23
CA ILE A 69 1.06 7.81 2.10
C ILE A 69 0.58 7.85 3.56
N SER A 70 1.28 7.12 4.43
CA SER A 70 1.00 7.04 5.86
C SER A 70 2.21 7.49 6.68
N PRO A 71 2.26 8.77 7.10
CA PRO A 71 3.34 9.28 7.91
C PRO A 71 3.31 8.73 9.34
N ASP A 72 4.48 8.63 9.94
CA ASP A 72 4.57 8.44 11.39
C ASP A 72 4.05 9.69 12.13
N ARG A 73 3.58 9.50 13.37
CA ARG A 73 2.87 10.53 14.16
C ARG A 73 3.62 11.86 14.29
N ASP A 74 4.94 11.81 14.36
CA ASP A 74 5.78 12.98 14.59
C ASP A 74 6.53 13.42 13.32
N CYS A 75 6.25 12.80 12.17
CA CYS A 75 6.90 13.07 10.89
C CYS A 75 6.86 14.57 10.56
N LEU A 76 5.66 15.17 10.58
CA LEU A 76 5.47 16.59 10.27
C LEU A 76 6.24 17.50 11.23
N ALA A 77 6.33 17.13 12.51
CA ALA A 77 7.07 17.89 13.50
C ALA A 77 8.57 17.89 13.26
N ARG A 78 9.12 16.76 12.81
CA ARG A 78 10.53 16.65 12.45
C ARG A 78 10.84 17.39 11.15
N LEU A 79 9.96 17.34 10.15
CA LEU A 79 10.10 18.14 8.92
C LEU A 79 10.08 19.64 9.22
N TYR A 80 9.11 20.10 10.00
CA TYR A 80 9.01 21.51 10.36
C TYR A 80 10.24 22.01 11.11
N LYS A 81 10.75 21.21 12.06
CA LYS A 81 12.00 21.54 12.77
C LYS A 81 13.21 21.59 11.84
N ALA A 82 13.23 20.79 10.77
CA ALA A 82 14.32 20.77 9.80
C ALA A 82 14.33 22.01 8.88
N LEU A 83 13.24 22.78 8.81
CA LEU A 83 13.18 24.08 8.13
C LEU A 83 13.88 25.18 8.95
N ASP A 84 15.08 24.89 9.45
CA ASP A 84 15.97 25.84 10.11
C ASP A 84 16.45 26.93 9.10
N PRO A 85 16.96 28.09 9.57
CA PRO A 85 17.49 29.11 8.69
C PRO A 85 18.56 28.55 7.73
N GLY A 86 18.27 28.56 6.43
CA GLY A 86 19.15 28.04 5.38
C GLY A 86 18.69 26.72 4.75
N VAL A 87 17.61 26.11 5.24
CA VAL A 87 16.92 24.99 4.58
C VAL A 87 15.59 25.48 4.01
N ASP A 88 15.41 25.28 2.71
CA ASP A 88 14.22 25.71 1.99
C ASP A 88 13.15 24.63 1.94
N VAL A 89 13.56 23.37 1.82
CA VAL A 89 12.67 22.21 1.66
C VAL A 89 13.15 21.06 2.54
N ALA A 90 12.21 20.46 3.29
CA ALA A 90 12.44 19.26 4.08
C ALA A 90 11.60 18.09 3.54
N TRP A 91 12.28 17.03 3.13
CA TRP A 91 11.68 15.78 2.63
C TRP A 91 11.71 14.67 3.69
N ALA A 92 10.64 13.87 3.74
CA ALA A 92 10.63 12.65 4.53
C ALA A 92 11.38 11.50 3.84
N CYS A 93 11.78 10.51 4.63
CA CYS A 93 12.14 9.19 4.13
C CYS A 93 10.86 8.35 3.90
N ASP A 94 10.90 7.39 2.98
CA ASP A 94 9.76 6.55 2.66
C ASP A 94 10.14 5.07 2.51
N SER A 95 9.16 4.18 2.64
CA SER A 95 9.40 2.73 2.61
C SER A 95 9.85 2.17 1.26
N GLU A 96 9.64 2.87 0.15
CA GLU A 96 10.08 2.43 -1.18
C GLU A 96 11.55 2.83 -1.43
N ASN A 97 11.92 4.05 -1.02
CA ASN A 97 13.25 4.62 -1.20
C ASN A 97 13.85 5.00 0.17
N PRO A 98 14.22 4.04 1.03
CA PRO A 98 14.41 4.27 2.47
C PRO A 98 15.63 5.12 2.86
N ALA A 99 16.66 5.18 2.02
CA ALA A 99 17.92 5.85 2.35
C ALA A 99 17.71 7.34 2.71
N PRO A 100 18.31 7.88 3.78
CA PRO A 100 19.44 7.35 4.54
C PRO A 100 19.06 6.42 5.70
N MET A 101 17.78 6.07 5.84
CA MET A 101 17.34 5.04 6.78
C MET A 101 17.44 3.64 6.12
N PRO A 102 17.54 2.56 6.91
CA PRO A 102 17.51 1.21 6.36
C PRO A 102 16.13 0.88 5.80
N ALA A 103 16.06 -0.18 4.99
CA ALA A 103 14.79 -0.76 4.56
C ALA A 103 13.88 -1.05 5.78
N PRO A 104 12.56 -0.84 5.66
CA PRO A 104 11.63 -1.09 6.75
C PRO A 104 11.64 -2.58 7.13
N GLY A 105 11.62 -2.86 8.43
CA GLY A 105 11.48 -4.21 8.99
C GLY A 105 10.28 -4.34 9.93
N TYR A 106 9.23 -3.55 9.69
CA TYR A 106 8.03 -3.50 10.53
C TYR A 106 6.80 -3.97 9.76
N ALA A 107 5.82 -4.52 10.49
CA ALA A 107 4.58 -5.06 9.91
C ALA A 107 3.30 -4.36 10.41
N THR A 108 3.43 -3.44 11.36
CA THR A 108 2.30 -2.74 12.00
C THR A 108 2.62 -1.25 12.16
N MET A 109 1.58 -0.41 12.33
CA MET A 109 1.76 1.03 12.58
C MET A 109 2.57 1.29 13.85
N ARG A 110 2.32 0.53 14.91
CA ARG A 110 3.14 0.60 16.12
C ARG A 110 4.57 0.09 15.89
N GLY A 111 4.76 -0.93 15.06
CA GLY A 111 6.07 -1.35 14.56
C GLY A 111 6.80 -0.23 13.83
N MET A 112 6.11 0.55 12.99
CA MET A 112 6.66 1.73 12.32
C MET A 112 7.09 2.78 13.34
N GLU A 113 6.26 3.08 14.35
CA GLU A 113 6.63 4.00 15.44
C GLU A 113 7.93 3.55 16.15
N ARG A 114 8.05 2.25 16.48
CA ARG A 114 9.26 1.68 17.09
C ARG A 114 10.46 1.76 16.15
N PHE A 115 10.28 1.44 14.87
CA PHE A 115 11.30 1.55 13.84
C PHE A 115 11.85 2.97 13.76
N VAL A 116 10.97 3.97 13.65
CA VAL A 116 11.37 5.38 13.59
C VAL A 116 12.05 5.82 14.88
N ALA A 117 11.52 5.45 16.05
CA ALA A 117 12.09 5.79 17.36
C ALA A 117 13.50 5.19 17.58
N GLY A 118 13.83 4.09 16.91
CA GLY A 118 15.16 3.48 16.94
C GLY A 118 16.23 4.24 16.15
N HIS A 119 15.87 5.30 15.43
CA HIS A 119 16.79 6.05 14.57
C HIS A 119 16.96 7.50 15.04
N SER A 120 18.20 8.00 14.96
CA SER A 120 18.50 9.39 15.27
C SER A 120 17.96 10.33 14.20
N VAL A 121 17.33 11.43 14.64
CA VAL A 121 16.84 12.46 13.73
C VAL A 121 18.01 13.30 13.21
N ARG A 122 18.20 13.36 11.89
CA ARG A 122 19.23 14.20 11.25
C ARG A 122 18.80 14.65 9.86
N SER A 123 19.18 15.86 9.48
CA SER A 123 18.98 16.38 8.12
C SER A 123 20.18 16.02 7.26
N VAL A 124 19.94 15.41 6.10
CA VAL A 124 20.96 15.06 5.10
C VAL A 124 20.72 15.92 3.87
N PRO A 125 21.69 16.74 3.43
CA PRO A 125 21.55 17.53 2.20
C PRO A 125 21.26 16.63 0.99
N VAL A 126 20.38 17.10 0.12
CA VAL A 126 20.05 16.45 -1.15
C VAL A 126 20.17 17.44 -2.30
N ALA A 127 20.20 16.93 -3.53
CA ALA A 127 20.21 17.78 -4.72
C ALA A 127 18.94 18.66 -4.77
N ALA A 128 19.05 19.84 -5.40
CA ALA A 128 17.94 20.80 -5.47
C ALA A 128 16.73 20.29 -6.25
N ASP A 129 16.90 19.27 -7.09
CA ASP A 129 15.87 18.58 -7.87
C ASP A 129 15.42 17.25 -7.23
N HIS A 130 15.89 16.94 -6.02
CA HIS A 130 15.46 15.75 -5.30
C HIS A 130 13.96 15.80 -4.99
N ALA A 131 13.23 14.81 -5.49
CA ALA A 131 11.81 14.62 -5.22
C ALA A 131 11.60 13.40 -4.30
N ALA A 132 10.68 13.55 -3.35
CA ALA A 132 10.17 12.46 -2.52
C ALA A 132 8.65 12.57 -2.38
N LYS A 133 8.05 11.60 -1.70
CA LYS A 133 6.58 11.45 -1.66
C LYS A 133 5.87 12.34 -0.65
N PHE A 134 6.62 12.89 0.31
CA PHE A 134 6.07 13.69 1.41
C PHE A 134 7.08 14.75 1.84
N GLY A 135 6.72 16.02 1.71
CA GLY A 135 7.66 17.12 1.93
C GLY A 135 6.98 18.38 2.43
N LEU A 136 7.72 19.19 3.18
CA LEU A 136 7.23 20.44 3.77
C LEU A 136 8.18 21.58 3.41
N ALA A 137 7.62 22.72 3.04
CA ALA A 137 8.35 23.97 2.87
C ALA A 137 7.41 25.16 3.03
N SER A 138 7.97 26.36 3.15
CA SER A 138 7.20 27.58 2.88
C SER A 138 6.90 27.70 1.38
N ARG A 139 5.93 28.53 1.02
CA ARG A 139 5.63 28.88 -0.38
C ARG A 139 6.88 29.34 -1.12
N ALA A 140 7.68 30.23 -0.52
CA ALA A 140 8.93 30.69 -1.12
C ALA A 140 9.99 29.58 -1.24
N GLY A 141 10.05 28.65 -0.27
CA GLY A 141 10.91 27.47 -0.35
C GLY A 141 10.57 26.60 -1.56
N TRP A 142 9.29 26.31 -1.77
CA TRP A 142 8.86 25.57 -2.96
C TRP A 142 9.08 26.31 -4.27
N GLN A 143 8.94 27.64 -4.30
CA GLN A 143 9.26 28.44 -5.48
C GLN A 143 10.76 28.34 -5.83
N ARG A 144 11.65 28.41 -4.82
CA ARG A 144 13.09 28.17 -5.04
C ARG A 144 13.37 26.76 -5.53
N TYR A 145 12.65 25.76 -5.00
CA TYR A 145 12.79 24.36 -5.42
C TYR A 145 12.42 24.18 -6.89
N LEU A 146 11.28 24.72 -7.33
CA LEU A 146 10.86 24.69 -8.73
C LEU A 146 11.80 25.45 -9.67
N ALA A 147 12.56 26.42 -9.14
CA ALA A 147 13.61 27.13 -9.86
C ALA A 147 14.98 26.44 -9.83
N GLY A 148 15.10 25.28 -9.17
CA GLY A 148 16.38 24.55 -9.01
C GLY A 148 17.39 25.25 -8.09
N ALA A 149 16.92 26.18 -7.24
CA ALA A 149 17.76 27.03 -6.39
C ALA A 149 17.57 26.77 -4.89
N ALA A 150 16.79 25.74 -4.51
CA ALA A 150 16.50 25.43 -3.13
C ALA A 150 17.66 24.70 -2.43
N GLN A 151 17.87 25.04 -1.17
CA GLN A 151 18.58 24.18 -0.22
C GLN A 151 17.63 23.13 0.32
N ALA A 152 17.74 21.89 -0.15
CA ALA A 152 16.86 20.80 0.23
C ALA A 152 17.57 19.79 1.13
N VAL A 153 16.83 19.23 2.09
CA VAL A 153 17.30 18.16 2.96
C VAL A 153 16.31 17.00 2.98
N ARG A 154 16.83 15.79 3.16
CA ARG A 154 16.05 14.61 3.56
C ARG A 154 16.24 14.36 5.04
N VAL A 155 15.15 14.24 5.79
CA VAL A 155 15.18 14.15 7.26
C VAL A 155 15.09 12.69 7.68
N ALA A 156 16.23 12.11 8.06
CA ALA A 156 16.24 10.80 8.72
C ALA A 156 15.41 10.90 10.01
N GLY A 157 14.51 9.94 10.24
CA GLY A 157 13.57 9.94 11.35
C GLY A 157 12.25 10.68 11.08
N ALA A 158 12.10 11.42 9.99
CA ALA A 158 10.79 11.79 9.46
C ALA A 158 10.40 10.75 8.41
N TRP A 159 9.39 9.93 8.71
CA TRP A 159 9.14 8.70 7.95
C TRP A 159 7.70 8.63 7.45
N VAL A 160 7.53 8.09 6.25
CA VAL A 160 6.23 7.72 5.71
C VAL A 160 6.25 6.29 5.17
N HIS A 161 5.19 5.53 5.43
CA HIS A 161 4.95 4.29 4.72
C HIS A 161 4.19 4.59 3.43
N ASP A 162 4.59 3.96 2.34
CA ASP A 162 3.95 4.09 1.04
C ASP A 162 3.23 2.80 0.67
N ALA A 163 1.90 2.89 0.55
CA ALA A 163 1.03 1.79 0.12
C ALA A 163 0.52 1.96 -1.32
N SER A 164 1.06 2.91 -2.10
CA SER A 164 0.54 3.24 -3.43
C SER A 164 0.66 2.10 -4.46
N GLY A 165 1.65 1.21 -4.30
CA GLY A 165 1.86 0.05 -5.18
C GLY A 165 1.07 -1.21 -4.81
N TYR A 166 0.20 -1.16 -3.81
CA TYR A 166 -0.41 -2.36 -3.21
C TYR A 166 -1.15 -3.25 -4.22
N PHE A 167 -2.01 -2.67 -5.06
CA PHE A 167 -2.85 -3.42 -6.00
C PHE A 167 -2.12 -3.92 -7.26
N GLY A 168 -0.88 -3.49 -7.48
CA GLY A 168 -0.11 -3.76 -8.70
C GLY A 168 1.00 -4.81 -8.54
N CYS A 169 1.15 -5.40 -7.35
CA CYS A 169 2.27 -6.27 -7.02
C CYS A 169 2.32 -7.54 -7.90
N GLU A 170 3.52 -7.90 -8.35
CA GLU A 170 3.74 -9.07 -9.21
C GLU A 170 3.84 -10.41 -8.45
N ARG A 171 4.07 -10.37 -7.13
CA ARG A 171 4.11 -11.56 -6.24
C ARG A 171 4.97 -12.70 -6.81
N ARG A 172 6.13 -12.37 -7.38
CA ARG A 172 7.02 -13.33 -8.06
C ARG A 172 7.48 -14.47 -7.16
N GLU A 173 7.55 -14.24 -5.86
CA GLU A 173 7.84 -15.23 -4.84
C GLU A 173 6.81 -16.38 -4.76
N VAL A 174 5.60 -16.18 -5.32
CA VAL A 174 4.55 -17.21 -5.38
C VAL A 174 4.71 -18.13 -6.60
N LEU A 175 5.39 -17.69 -7.67
CA LEU A 175 5.54 -18.47 -8.90
C LEU A 175 6.08 -19.90 -8.68
N PRO A 176 7.07 -20.15 -7.79
CA PRO A 176 7.56 -21.51 -7.53
C PRO A 176 6.52 -22.47 -6.92
N LEU A 177 5.42 -21.94 -6.37
CA LEU A 177 4.33 -22.73 -5.77
C LEU A 177 3.27 -23.16 -6.79
N LEU A 178 3.34 -22.67 -8.01
CA LEU A 178 2.35 -22.98 -9.04
C LEU A 178 2.52 -24.39 -9.59
N PRO A 179 1.42 -25.10 -9.91
CA PRO A 179 1.49 -26.44 -10.48
C PRO A 179 2.29 -26.49 -11.78
N ALA A 180 3.20 -27.45 -11.88
CA ALA A 180 3.97 -27.68 -13.09
C ALA A 180 3.06 -28.07 -14.26
N GLY A 181 3.30 -27.50 -15.44
CA GLY A 181 2.54 -27.80 -16.65
C GLY A 181 1.10 -27.27 -16.66
N MET A 182 0.76 -26.31 -15.78
CA MET A 182 -0.54 -25.64 -15.81
C MET A 182 -0.83 -25.02 -17.18
N ARG A 183 -2.09 -25.10 -17.62
CA ARG A 183 -2.57 -24.49 -18.86
C ARG A 183 -3.61 -23.41 -18.63
N LYS A 184 -4.32 -23.43 -17.50
CA LYS A 184 -5.29 -22.40 -17.12
C LYS A 184 -5.04 -21.93 -15.68
N MET A 185 -4.84 -20.63 -15.51
CA MET A 185 -4.68 -19.95 -14.23
C MET A 185 -5.83 -18.97 -14.02
N LEU A 186 -6.48 -19.05 -12.86
CA LEU A 186 -7.45 -18.08 -12.38
C LEU A 186 -6.85 -17.30 -11.22
N ASP A 187 -6.92 -15.98 -11.26
CA ASP A 187 -6.61 -15.11 -10.14
C ASP A 187 -7.89 -14.45 -9.65
N VAL A 188 -8.23 -14.70 -8.39
CA VAL A 188 -9.42 -14.13 -7.74
C VAL A 188 -8.95 -12.96 -6.89
N GLY A 189 -9.52 -11.78 -7.10
CA GLY A 189 -9.10 -10.56 -6.40
C GLY A 189 -7.70 -10.07 -6.77
N GLY A 190 -7.24 -10.36 -7.99
CA GLY A 190 -5.87 -10.08 -8.45
C GLY A 190 -5.54 -8.60 -8.72
N GLY A 191 -6.43 -7.67 -8.37
CA GLY A 191 -6.18 -6.23 -8.45
C GLY A 191 -5.90 -5.76 -9.88
N GLU A 192 -4.76 -5.09 -10.06
CA GLU A 192 -4.32 -4.59 -11.37
C GLU A 192 -3.66 -5.67 -12.25
N GLY A 193 -3.68 -6.94 -11.79
CA GLY A 193 -3.23 -8.10 -12.54
C GLY A 193 -1.72 -8.28 -12.64
N GLY A 194 -0.97 -7.71 -11.68
CA GLY A 194 0.49 -7.86 -11.60
C GLY A 194 0.94 -9.32 -11.55
N PHE A 195 0.30 -10.12 -10.71
CA PHE A 195 0.62 -11.55 -10.57
C PHE A 195 0.38 -12.35 -11.85
N LEU A 196 -0.78 -12.21 -12.50
CA LEU A 196 -1.04 -12.90 -13.77
C LEU A 196 -0.08 -12.50 -14.88
N SER A 197 0.36 -11.24 -14.92
CA SER A 197 1.38 -10.78 -15.86
C SER A 197 2.72 -11.50 -15.63
N ALA A 198 3.13 -11.65 -14.38
CA ALA A 198 4.33 -12.42 -14.01
C ALA A 198 4.18 -13.92 -14.34
N VAL A 199 3.00 -14.50 -14.10
CA VAL A 199 2.66 -15.87 -14.47
C VAL A 199 2.78 -16.08 -15.98
N LYS A 200 2.20 -15.20 -16.80
CA LYS A 200 2.30 -15.28 -18.26
C LYS A 200 3.74 -15.16 -18.74
N ALA A 201 4.53 -14.26 -18.14
CA ALA A 201 5.93 -14.10 -18.49
C ALA A 201 6.75 -15.38 -18.21
N ALA A 202 6.48 -16.06 -17.10
CA ALA A 202 7.13 -17.32 -16.75
C ALA A 202 6.58 -18.53 -17.53
N HIS A 203 5.31 -18.49 -17.93
CA HIS A 203 4.60 -19.56 -18.61
C HIS A 203 3.79 -19.01 -19.80
N PRO A 204 4.42 -18.74 -20.95
CA PRO A 204 3.78 -18.03 -22.07
C PRO A 204 2.50 -18.68 -22.61
N ASP A 205 2.40 -20.00 -22.53
CA ASP A 205 1.29 -20.78 -23.05
C ASP A 205 0.10 -20.89 -22.08
N VAL A 206 0.23 -20.40 -20.83
CA VAL A 206 -0.85 -20.48 -19.84
C VAL A 206 -1.95 -19.49 -20.18
N PHE A 207 -3.20 -19.92 -20.18
CA PHE A 207 -4.34 -19.00 -20.24
C PHE A 207 -4.61 -18.41 -18.85
N THR A 208 -4.80 -17.10 -18.79
CA THR A 208 -4.89 -16.29 -17.58
C THR A 208 -6.25 -15.61 -17.50
N GLN A 209 -6.96 -15.86 -16.41
CA GLN A 209 -8.26 -15.27 -16.11
C GLN A 209 -8.17 -14.49 -14.80
N LEU A 210 -8.61 -13.23 -14.83
CA LEU A 210 -8.79 -12.41 -13.63
C LEU A 210 -10.28 -12.28 -13.29
N VAL A 211 -10.62 -12.43 -12.02
CA VAL A 211 -11.90 -12.03 -11.44
C VAL A 211 -11.62 -10.92 -10.42
N GLU A 212 -12.03 -9.69 -10.74
CA GLU A 212 -11.71 -8.51 -9.92
C GLU A 212 -12.99 -7.73 -9.56
N LEU A 213 -13.13 -7.37 -8.29
CA LEU A 213 -14.30 -6.68 -7.77
C LEU A 213 -14.30 -5.20 -8.14
N ALA A 214 -13.15 -4.54 -8.07
CA ALA A 214 -12.99 -3.10 -8.27
C ALA A 214 -12.89 -2.76 -9.77
N PRO A 215 -13.85 -2.00 -10.35
CA PRO A 215 -13.83 -1.67 -11.77
C PRO A 215 -12.59 -0.91 -12.23
N GLY A 216 -12.01 -0.06 -11.36
CA GLY A 216 -10.80 0.69 -11.65
C GLY A 216 -9.57 -0.20 -11.83
N ALA A 217 -9.33 -1.12 -10.88
CA ALA A 217 -8.23 -2.07 -10.95
C ALA A 217 -8.40 -3.02 -12.15
N ALA A 218 -9.62 -3.48 -12.41
CA ALA A 218 -9.92 -4.32 -13.57
C ALA A 218 -9.70 -3.60 -14.92
N ALA A 219 -9.96 -2.29 -14.98
CA ALA A 219 -9.66 -1.50 -16.18
C ALA A 219 -8.16 -1.43 -16.46
N ILE A 220 -7.34 -1.27 -15.42
CA ILE A 220 -5.88 -1.31 -15.52
C ILE A 220 -5.42 -2.71 -15.96
N ALA A 221 -5.96 -3.77 -15.34
CA ALA A 221 -5.64 -5.15 -15.67
C ALA A 221 -5.94 -5.48 -17.15
N ARG A 222 -7.07 -5.01 -17.69
CA ARG A 222 -7.41 -5.20 -19.13
C ARG A 222 -6.39 -4.57 -20.08
N ALA A 223 -5.73 -3.49 -19.66
CA ALA A 223 -4.71 -2.82 -20.45
C ALA A 223 -3.30 -3.44 -20.25
N ARG A 224 -3.13 -4.29 -19.23
CA ARG A 224 -1.86 -4.93 -18.90
C ARG A 224 -1.59 -6.11 -19.84
N SER A 225 -0.33 -6.30 -20.23
CA SER A 225 0.09 -7.47 -20.99
C SER A 225 0.02 -8.74 -20.14
N GLY A 226 -0.36 -9.83 -20.78
CA GLY A 226 -0.36 -11.17 -20.19
C GLY A 226 -1.59 -11.53 -19.36
N ILE A 227 -2.70 -10.80 -19.56
CA ILE A 227 -4.02 -11.15 -19.00
C ILE A 227 -4.97 -11.40 -20.16
N ASP A 228 -5.42 -12.65 -20.33
CA ASP A 228 -6.25 -13.02 -21.49
C ASP A 228 -7.72 -12.62 -21.30
N GLN A 229 -8.22 -12.74 -20.07
CA GLN A 229 -9.60 -12.38 -19.74
C GLN A 229 -9.73 -11.73 -18.36
N VAL A 230 -10.61 -10.74 -18.28
CA VAL A 230 -10.95 -10.02 -17.05
C VAL A 230 -12.46 -9.93 -16.89
N TRP A 231 -12.97 -10.56 -15.83
CA TRP A 231 -14.34 -10.42 -15.38
C TRP A 231 -14.41 -9.44 -14.20
N VAL A 232 -15.42 -8.57 -14.20
CA VAL A 232 -15.59 -7.51 -13.19
C VAL A 232 -16.82 -7.78 -12.35
N GLY A 233 -16.61 -7.95 -11.05
CA GLY A 233 -17.67 -8.17 -10.06
C GLY A 233 -17.23 -9.09 -8.93
N SER A 234 -18.22 -9.58 -8.18
CA SER A 234 -18.02 -10.51 -7.06
C SER A 234 -17.71 -11.92 -7.54
N PHE A 235 -16.65 -12.53 -7.01
CA PHE A 235 -16.32 -13.93 -7.28
C PHE A 235 -17.48 -14.90 -6.97
N PHE A 236 -18.32 -14.57 -6.00
CA PHE A 236 -19.51 -15.38 -5.65
C PHE A 236 -20.58 -15.39 -6.75
N ASP A 237 -20.64 -14.34 -7.58
CA ASP A 237 -21.58 -14.23 -8.70
C ASP A 237 -20.98 -14.75 -10.01
N TRP A 238 -19.67 -14.99 -10.04
CA TRP A 238 -18.98 -15.44 -11.23
C TRP A 238 -19.15 -16.94 -11.44
N GLN A 239 -19.59 -17.30 -12.64
CA GLN A 239 -19.86 -18.68 -13.05
C GLN A 239 -19.16 -18.96 -14.37
N THR A 240 -18.55 -20.12 -14.49
CA THR A 240 -17.89 -20.57 -15.72
C THR A 240 -17.96 -22.09 -15.84
N PRO A 241 -18.12 -22.64 -17.07
CA PRO A 241 -17.99 -24.08 -17.28
C PRO A 241 -16.52 -24.56 -17.24
N ASP A 242 -15.56 -23.64 -17.29
CA ASP A 242 -14.15 -23.97 -17.33
C ASP A 242 -13.64 -24.64 -16.04
N ARG A 243 -12.47 -25.26 -16.15
CA ARG A 243 -11.68 -25.76 -15.02
C ARG A 243 -10.28 -25.19 -15.08
N TYR A 244 -9.68 -24.98 -13.92
CA TYR A 244 -8.38 -24.32 -13.76
C TYR A 244 -7.37 -25.25 -13.12
N ASP A 245 -6.13 -25.19 -13.61
CA ASP A 245 -5.01 -25.94 -13.07
C ASP A 245 -4.37 -25.20 -11.90
N GLY A 246 -4.49 -23.87 -11.86
CA GLY A 246 -4.17 -23.04 -10.70
C GLY A 246 -5.26 -22.03 -10.42
N ILE A 247 -5.60 -21.85 -9.14
CA ILE A 247 -6.47 -20.77 -8.67
C ILE A 247 -5.74 -20.03 -7.55
N SER A 248 -5.61 -18.72 -7.65
CA SER A 248 -4.98 -17.90 -6.61
C SER A 248 -5.97 -17.05 -5.81
N PHE A 249 -5.69 -16.96 -4.50
CA PHE A 249 -6.26 -16.00 -3.55
C PHE A 249 -5.10 -15.32 -2.82
N LEU A 250 -4.50 -14.29 -3.42
CA LEU A 250 -3.35 -13.60 -2.84
C LEU A 250 -3.83 -12.37 -2.05
N ASP A 251 -3.91 -12.52 -0.73
CA ASP A 251 -4.42 -11.49 0.19
C ASP A 251 -5.88 -11.12 -0.10
N VAL A 252 -6.74 -12.14 -0.09
CA VAL A 252 -8.17 -12.03 -0.45
C VAL A 252 -9.09 -12.59 0.62
N LEU A 253 -8.82 -13.79 1.15
CA LEU A 253 -9.78 -14.50 2.02
C LEU A 253 -10.03 -13.75 3.33
N GLU A 254 -9.09 -12.95 3.81
CA GLU A 254 -9.19 -12.09 4.99
C GLU A 254 -10.17 -10.91 4.81
N HIS A 255 -10.44 -10.54 3.56
CA HIS A 255 -11.43 -9.52 3.20
C HIS A 255 -12.84 -10.11 3.04
N LEU A 256 -12.99 -11.44 3.03
CA LEU A 256 -14.26 -12.11 2.82
C LEU A 256 -14.99 -12.38 4.14
N VAL A 257 -16.30 -12.12 4.15
CA VAL A 257 -17.16 -12.52 5.27
C VAL A 257 -17.23 -14.04 5.38
N ASP A 258 -17.28 -14.75 4.25
CA ASP A 258 -17.30 -16.22 4.21
C ASP A 258 -16.16 -16.75 3.29
N PRO A 259 -14.94 -16.91 3.82
CA PRO A 259 -13.83 -17.45 3.04
C PRO A 259 -14.02 -18.94 2.70
N GLU A 260 -14.79 -19.70 3.49
CA GLU A 260 -15.05 -21.12 3.24
C GLU A 260 -15.92 -21.30 1.99
N GLN A 261 -16.94 -20.46 1.82
CA GLN A 261 -17.75 -20.45 0.61
C GLN A 261 -16.91 -20.15 -0.65
N ALA A 262 -15.96 -19.21 -0.57
CA ALA A 262 -15.06 -18.91 -1.68
C ALA A 262 -14.15 -20.11 -2.02
N LEU A 263 -13.61 -20.80 -1.00
CA LEU A 263 -12.81 -22.00 -1.20
C LEU A 263 -13.63 -23.16 -1.78
N LEU A 264 -14.88 -23.35 -1.34
CA LEU A 264 -15.78 -24.35 -1.92
C LEU A 264 -16.09 -24.06 -3.39
N HIS A 265 -16.32 -22.79 -3.73
CA HIS A 265 -16.52 -22.37 -5.12
C HIS A 265 -15.27 -22.62 -5.96
N ALA A 266 -14.11 -22.16 -5.51
CA ALA A 266 -12.83 -22.42 -6.19
C ALA A 266 -12.54 -23.91 -6.36
N LYS A 267 -12.78 -24.72 -5.32
CA LYS A 267 -12.62 -26.18 -5.39
C LYS A 267 -13.49 -26.81 -6.47
N SER A 268 -14.70 -26.30 -6.71
CA SER A 268 -15.58 -26.78 -7.80
C SER A 268 -15.05 -26.46 -9.20
N LEU A 269 -14.21 -25.44 -9.32
CA LEU A 269 -13.58 -24.97 -10.55
C LEU A 269 -12.20 -25.60 -10.79
N LEU A 270 -11.66 -26.39 -9.86
CA LEU A 270 -10.37 -27.05 -10.05
C LEU A 270 -10.44 -28.15 -11.10
N SER A 271 -9.41 -28.25 -11.93
CA SER A 271 -9.15 -29.45 -12.72
C SER A 271 -8.77 -30.62 -11.80
N PRO A 272 -8.79 -31.88 -12.27
CA PRO A 272 -8.45 -33.04 -11.44
C PRO A 272 -7.04 -32.99 -10.83
N THR A 273 -6.13 -32.22 -11.42
CA THR A 273 -4.75 -32.03 -10.97
C THR A 273 -4.47 -30.59 -10.54
N GLY A 274 -5.52 -29.77 -10.40
CA GLY A 274 -5.38 -28.37 -10.09
C GLY A 274 -5.11 -28.11 -8.60
N ALA A 275 -4.50 -26.98 -8.30
CA ALA A 275 -4.25 -26.55 -6.92
C ALA A 275 -4.74 -25.13 -6.67
N ILE A 276 -5.01 -24.84 -5.40
CA ILE A 276 -5.24 -23.48 -4.91
C ILE A 276 -3.96 -22.98 -4.28
N VAL A 277 -3.50 -21.81 -4.68
CA VAL A 277 -2.42 -21.06 -4.01
C VAL A 277 -3.04 -19.87 -3.28
N MET A 278 -2.65 -19.64 -2.04
CA MET A 278 -3.19 -18.52 -1.25
C MET A 278 -2.13 -17.92 -0.35
N SER A 279 -2.19 -16.60 -0.16
CA SER A 279 -1.44 -15.91 0.89
C SER A 279 -2.41 -15.31 1.89
N LEU A 280 -2.06 -15.41 3.17
CA LEU A 280 -2.89 -14.90 4.26
C LEU A 280 -2.01 -14.20 5.30
N PRO A 281 -2.43 -13.04 5.82
CA PRO A 281 -1.74 -12.38 6.91
C PRO A 281 -1.85 -13.21 8.19
N ASN A 282 -0.71 -13.41 8.87
CA ASN A 282 -0.66 -14.13 10.13
C ASN A 282 -0.87 -13.18 11.32
N VAL A 283 -2.05 -13.21 11.95
CA VAL A 283 -2.36 -12.43 13.15
C VAL A 283 -1.53 -12.86 14.37
N GLY A 284 -0.96 -14.07 14.33
CA GLY A 284 0.01 -14.55 15.33
C GLY A 284 1.43 -14.01 15.14
N HIS A 285 1.67 -13.13 14.17
CA HIS A 285 2.99 -12.52 13.97
C HIS A 285 3.44 -11.75 15.24
N TRP A 286 4.72 -11.85 15.59
CA TRP A 286 5.25 -11.34 16.86
C TRP A 286 4.97 -9.84 17.06
N SER A 287 4.97 -9.05 15.98
CA SER A 287 4.71 -7.61 16.07
C SER A 287 3.27 -7.31 16.50
N VAL A 288 2.31 -8.11 16.02
CA VAL A 288 0.90 -8.01 16.41
C VAL A 288 0.75 -8.39 17.88
N VAL A 289 1.38 -9.48 18.31
CA VAL A 289 1.39 -9.91 19.71
C VAL A 289 2.00 -8.83 20.61
N ALA A 290 3.12 -8.22 20.21
CA ALA A 290 3.75 -7.12 20.93
C ALA A 290 2.84 -5.90 21.04
N ASP A 291 2.11 -5.57 19.97
CA ASP A 291 1.14 -4.46 19.97
C ASP A 291 -0.04 -4.75 20.91
N LEU A 292 -0.58 -5.97 20.88
CA LEU A 292 -1.66 -6.40 21.78
C LEU A 292 -1.24 -6.36 23.26
N LEU A 293 0.00 -6.74 23.58
CA LEU A 293 0.55 -6.63 24.95
C LEU A 293 0.64 -5.16 25.42
N GLU A 294 0.81 -4.22 24.50
CA GLU A 294 0.73 -2.77 24.75
C GLU A 294 -0.72 -2.23 24.72
N GLY A 295 -1.72 -3.09 24.52
CA GLY A 295 -3.12 -2.69 24.40
C GLY A 295 -3.45 -1.98 23.09
N ARG A 296 -2.68 -2.20 22.03
CA ARG A 296 -2.81 -1.56 20.73
C ARG A 296 -3.40 -2.51 19.68
N TRP A 297 -4.33 -1.96 18.89
CA TRP A 297 -4.86 -2.58 17.67
C TRP A 297 -5.12 -1.46 16.66
N ASP A 298 -4.05 -1.02 16.01
CA ASP A 298 -4.12 0.12 15.10
C ASP A 298 -4.39 -0.35 13.68
N TRP A 299 -5.54 0.08 13.14
CA TRP A 299 -5.90 -0.12 11.75
C TRP A 299 -4.92 0.60 10.82
N ALA A 300 -4.53 -0.07 9.75
CA ALA A 300 -3.60 0.43 8.74
C ALA A 300 -4.23 0.40 7.34
N PRO A 301 -3.73 1.19 6.39
CA PRO A 301 -4.18 1.10 4.99
C PRO A 301 -3.78 -0.20 4.30
N ALA A 302 -2.73 -0.86 4.78
CA ALA A 302 -2.20 -2.12 4.26
C ALA A 302 -1.50 -2.93 5.38
N GLY A 303 -1.21 -4.20 5.12
CA GLY A 303 -0.54 -5.10 6.06
C GLY A 303 -1.49 -5.90 6.95
N ILE A 304 -0.97 -6.51 8.03
CA ILE A 304 -1.72 -7.49 8.83
C ILE A 304 -2.99 -6.89 9.47
N HIS A 305 -2.92 -5.62 9.89
CA HIS A 305 -4.05 -4.86 10.45
C HIS A 305 -4.75 -4.00 9.40
N CYS A 306 -4.75 -4.42 8.12
CA CYS A 306 -5.46 -3.67 7.10
C CYS A 306 -6.92 -3.46 7.54
N TYR A 307 -7.40 -2.22 7.40
CA TYR A 307 -8.70 -1.82 7.90
C TYR A 307 -9.88 -2.53 7.19
N THR A 308 -9.62 -3.17 6.05
CA THR A 308 -10.59 -3.97 5.30
C THR A 308 -10.57 -5.46 5.69
N HIS A 309 -9.67 -5.90 6.57
CA HIS A 309 -9.67 -7.29 7.07
C HIS A 309 -10.84 -7.51 8.03
N VAL A 310 -11.70 -8.47 7.67
CA VAL A 310 -12.84 -8.91 8.49
C VAL A 310 -12.64 -10.32 9.05
N ARG A 311 -11.57 -10.99 8.65
CA ARG A 311 -11.09 -12.27 9.20
C ARG A 311 -9.60 -12.19 9.50
N PHE A 312 -9.18 -12.91 10.53
CA PHE A 312 -7.79 -12.94 10.99
C PHE A 312 -7.37 -14.38 11.18
N PHE A 313 -6.20 -14.72 10.64
CA PHE A 313 -5.76 -16.11 10.55
C PHE A 313 -4.45 -16.32 11.31
N THR A 314 -4.41 -17.43 12.05
CA THR A 314 -3.17 -18.13 12.42
C THR A 314 -3.01 -19.36 11.54
N ARG A 315 -1.82 -19.95 11.50
CA ARG A 315 -1.60 -21.22 10.79
C ARG A 315 -2.63 -22.30 11.16
N GLN A 316 -2.88 -22.51 12.45
CA GLN A 316 -3.84 -23.51 12.93
C GLN A 316 -5.24 -23.26 12.37
N THR A 317 -5.71 -22.01 12.43
CA THR A 317 -7.07 -21.68 11.93
C THR A 317 -7.19 -21.79 10.42
N ILE A 318 -6.09 -21.65 9.66
CA ILE A 318 -6.06 -21.91 8.22
C ILE A 318 -6.21 -23.41 7.98
N GLU A 319 -5.42 -24.24 8.66
CA GLU A 319 -5.50 -25.70 8.56
C GLU A 319 -6.92 -26.20 8.89
N ASP A 320 -7.52 -25.69 9.97
CA ASP A 320 -8.90 -26.03 10.36
C ASP A 320 -9.94 -25.63 9.31
N MET A 321 -9.79 -24.43 8.71
CA MET A 321 -10.65 -23.93 7.63
C MET A 321 -10.56 -24.84 6.40
N LEU A 322 -9.34 -25.19 5.99
CA LEU A 322 -9.12 -26.07 4.83
C LEU A 322 -9.73 -27.45 5.05
N LEU A 323 -9.57 -28.02 6.24
CA LEU A 323 -10.16 -29.32 6.58
C LEU A 323 -11.70 -29.31 6.47
N ARG A 324 -12.36 -28.24 6.93
CA ARG A 324 -13.83 -28.10 6.85
C ARG A 324 -14.36 -28.09 5.42
N VAL A 325 -13.60 -27.54 4.48
CA VAL A 325 -13.97 -27.53 3.04
C VAL A 325 -13.39 -28.74 2.28
N GLY A 326 -12.78 -29.69 2.98
CA GLY A 326 -12.19 -30.89 2.41
C GLY A 326 -10.98 -30.59 1.51
N LEU A 327 -10.17 -29.60 1.89
CA LEU A 327 -8.87 -29.28 1.34
C LEU A 327 -7.79 -29.58 2.40
N LYS A 328 -6.53 -29.61 1.97
CA LYS A 328 -5.37 -29.71 2.85
C LYS A 328 -4.24 -28.88 2.28
N ALA A 329 -3.42 -28.28 3.13
CA ALA A 329 -2.20 -27.62 2.68
C ALA A 329 -1.13 -28.68 2.37
N GLU A 330 -0.54 -28.62 1.18
CA GLU A 330 0.56 -29.52 0.78
C GLU A 330 1.93 -28.88 0.97
N VAL A 331 2.03 -27.57 0.75
CA VAL A 331 3.25 -26.77 0.88
C VAL A 331 2.94 -25.53 1.72
N TRP A 332 3.89 -25.15 2.57
CA TRP A 332 3.85 -23.94 3.38
C TRP A 332 5.10 -23.13 3.14
N GLU A 333 4.92 -21.88 2.74
CA GLU A 333 6.00 -20.89 2.69
C GLU A 333 5.69 -19.74 3.63
N THR A 334 6.74 -19.19 4.24
CA THR A 334 6.62 -18.00 5.09
C THR A 334 7.26 -16.83 4.36
N VAL A 335 6.47 -15.80 4.07
CA VAL A 335 6.99 -14.54 3.55
C VAL A 335 7.62 -13.77 4.70
N GLN A 336 8.93 -13.53 4.62
CA GLN A 336 9.61 -12.63 5.55
C GLN A 336 9.51 -11.20 5.00
N LEU A 337 9.12 -10.26 5.87
CA LEU A 337 9.06 -8.84 5.60
C LEU A 337 10.45 -8.19 5.71
#